data_AF-A0A4S4BFB1-F1
#
_entry.id   AF-A0A4S4BFB1-F1
#
_cell.length_a   1.000
_cell.length_b   1.000
_cell.length_c   1.000
_cell.angle_alpha   90.00
_cell.angle_beta   90.00
_cell.angle_gamma   90.00
#
_symmetry.space_group_name_H-M   'P 1'
#
loop_
_entity.id
_entity.type
_entity.pdbx_description
1 polymer ?
#
loop_
_entity_poly.entity_id
_entity_poly.type
_entity_poly.pdbx_seq_one_letter_code
_entity_poly.pdbx_strand_id
1 'polypeptide(L)'
;MPINRSALTLSVAALSAALLLNACAPAQSSGPALDPATFVPAPGEVFTGIDDVGDMGLWMITKDLKNATWLGEQYKGRTLREPVNVILIDKFATTPEQATARMLDGMNKAGYGPKGGHSTGYSGYLNGRLYAQYPQGNGEAFSDGNWWQSNNHGRMFGPVKTSGGYVFIGAVSGEDFRLLPNPGHPFNNFMVARENFADKLTANTVFKKKGYIDLKAKIDTATETTADHDGCAVILVARE
;
A
#
# COMPACT_ATOMS: atom_id res chain seq x y z
N MET A 1 -37.22 -55.19 33.20
CA MET A 1 -36.71 -55.42 31.83
C MET A 1 -36.02 -54.15 31.35
N PRO A 2 -34.71 -54.17 31.06
CA PRO A 2 -33.98 -52.98 30.65
C PRO A 2 -34.16 -52.74 29.15
N ILE A 3 -34.45 -51.50 28.76
CA ILE A 3 -34.52 -51.08 27.35
C ILE A 3 -33.14 -50.57 26.96
N ASN A 4 -32.50 -51.31 26.05
CA ASN A 4 -31.26 -50.94 25.36
C ASN A 4 -31.42 -49.57 24.69
N ARG A 5 -30.56 -48.61 25.04
CA ARG A 5 -30.36 -47.39 24.26
C ARG A 5 -29.06 -47.51 23.48
N SER A 6 -29.19 -47.88 22.20
CA SER A 6 -28.10 -47.81 21.24
C SER A 6 -27.70 -46.35 21.00
N ALA A 7 -26.43 -46.04 21.23
CA ALA A 7 -25.83 -44.76 20.91
C ALA A 7 -25.73 -44.62 19.38
N LEU A 8 -26.40 -43.62 18.82
CA LEU A 8 -26.21 -43.19 17.43
C LEU A 8 -25.12 -42.12 17.42
N THR A 9 -23.90 -42.51 17.09
CA THR A 9 -22.79 -41.59 16.83
C THR A 9 -23.01 -40.92 15.47
N LEU A 10 -23.51 -39.68 15.48
CA LEU A 10 -23.47 -38.83 14.29
C LEU A 10 -22.00 -38.46 14.01
N SER A 11 -21.43 -39.06 12.98
CA SER A 11 -20.18 -38.61 12.39
C SER A 11 -20.45 -37.29 11.66
N VAL A 12 -19.96 -36.18 12.22
CA VAL A 12 -19.93 -34.88 11.53
C VAL A 12 -18.84 -34.97 10.46
N ALA A 13 -19.23 -35.27 9.24
CA ALA A 13 -18.37 -35.05 8.08
C ALA A 13 -18.20 -33.54 7.90
N ALA A 14 -17.05 -33.02 8.31
CA ALA A 14 -16.65 -31.65 8.01
C ALA A 14 -16.44 -31.54 6.49
N LEU A 15 -17.46 -31.04 5.79
CA LEU A 15 -17.32 -30.55 4.42
C LEU A 15 -16.49 -29.25 4.50
N SER A 16 -15.17 -29.38 4.37
CA SER A 16 -14.30 -28.24 4.09
C SER A 16 -14.59 -27.75 2.69
N ALA A 17 -15.59 -26.89 2.54
CA ALA A 17 -15.77 -26.08 1.34
C ALA A 17 -14.61 -25.07 1.29
N ALA A 18 -13.48 -25.48 0.70
CA ALA A 18 -12.45 -24.56 0.26
C ALA A 18 -13.05 -23.72 -0.88
N LEU A 19 -13.75 -22.65 -0.51
CA LEU A 19 -14.04 -21.54 -1.41
C LEU A 19 -12.70 -20.99 -1.87
N LEU A 20 -12.29 -21.41 -3.07
CA LEU A 20 -11.23 -20.79 -3.83
C LEU A 20 -11.69 -19.37 -4.18
N LEU A 21 -11.56 -18.46 -3.22
CA LEU A 21 -11.58 -17.03 -3.47
C LEU A 21 -10.30 -16.74 -4.26
N ASN A 22 -10.40 -16.89 -5.57
CA ASN A 22 -9.44 -16.31 -6.51
C ASN A 22 -9.18 -14.87 -6.06
N ALA A 23 -7.92 -14.51 -5.88
CA ALA A 23 -7.50 -13.16 -5.55
C ALA A 23 -8.34 -12.16 -6.36
N CYS A 24 -9.15 -11.35 -5.67
CA CYS A 24 -10.07 -10.39 -6.31
C CYS A 24 -9.33 -9.19 -6.93
N ALA A 25 -8.05 -9.33 -7.25
CA ALA A 25 -7.30 -8.35 -8.02
C ALA A 25 -7.53 -8.64 -9.51
N PRO A 26 -8.21 -7.75 -10.28
CA PRO A 26 -8.17 -7.85 -11.73
C PRO A 26 -6.72 -7.89 -12.20
N ALA A 27 -6.42 -8.85 -13.07
CA ALA A 27 -5.12 -8.98 -13.69
C ALA A 27 -4.81 -7.69 -14.47
N GLN A 28 -3.85 -6.90 -14.00
CA GLN A 28 -3.23 -5.86 -14.83
C GLN A 28 -2.66 -6.54 -16.10
N SER A 29 -2.68 -5.83 -17.23
CA SER A 29 -2.55 -6.39 -18.58
C SER A 29 -1.42 -7.42 -18.77
N SER A 30 -1.64 -8.41 -19.63
CA SER A 30 -0.69 -9.49 -19.95
C SER A 30 0.33 -9.13 -21.04
N GLY A 31 0.59 -7.83 -21.24
CA GLY A 31 1.59 -7.35 -22.20
C GLY A 31 3.03 -7.61 -21.74
N PRO A 32 4.02 -7.50 -22.64
CA PRO A 32 5.41 -7.49 -22.24
C PRO A 32 5.65 -6.34 -21.24
N ALA A 33 6.39 -6.63 -20.17
CA ALA A 33 6.73 -5.62 -19.18
C ALA A 33 7.48 -4.47 -19.86
N LEU A 34 7.02 -3.24 -19.63
CA LEU A 34 7.71 -2.05 -20.10
C LEU A 34 8.98 -1.85 -19.27
N ASP A 35 10.03 -1.29 -19.89
CA ASP A 35 11.26 -0.93 -19.19
C ASP A 35 11.00 0.27 -18.28
N PRO A 36 11.14 0.15 -16.94
CA PRO A 36 10.95 1.26 -16.01
C PRO A 36 11.85 2.47 -16.28
N ALA A 37 12.97 2.29 -16.98
CA ALA A 37 13.85 3.39 -17.39
C ALA A 37 13.21 4.31 -18.45
N THR A 38 12.15 3.87 -19.12
CA THR A 38 11.41 4.66 -20.12
C THR A 38 10.31 5.53 -19.52
N PHE A 39 10.03 5.39 -18.22
CA PHE A 39 9.02 6.19 -17.55
C PHE A 39 9.46 7.65 -17.44
N VAL A 40 8.59 8.54 -17.93
CA VAL A 40 8.73 9.99 -17.79
C VAL A 40 7.46 10.49 -17.09
N PRO A 41 7.56 11.07 -15.88
CA PRO A 41 6.41 11.68 -15.22
C PRO A 41 5.78 12.76 -16.09
N ALA A 42 4.45 12.89 -16.06
CA ALA A 42 3.81 14.00 -16.76
C ALA A 42 4.15 15.35 -16.08
N PRO A 43 4.06 16.48 -16.81
CA PRO A 43 4.29 17.79 -16.23
C PRO A 43 3.43 18.02 -14.97
N GLY A 44 4.07 18.45 -13.87
CA GLY A 44 3.40 18.68 -12.59
C GLY A 44 3.17 17.43 -11.73
N GLU A 45 3.58 16.24 -12.17
CA GLU A 45 3.46 14.99 -11.38
C GLU A 45 4.71 14.68 -10.53
N VAL A 46 5.66 15.60 -10.46
CA VAL A 46 6.83 15.54 -9.59
C VAL A 46 6.85 16.78 -8.71
N PHE A 47 6.94 16.57 -7.40
CA PHE A 47 7.25 17.62 -6.45
C PHE A 47 8.77 17.69 -6.30
N THR A 48 9.35 18.86 -6.54
CA THR A 48 10.80 19.04 -6.63
C THR A 48 11.40 19.59 -5.34
N GLY A 49 12.61 19.15 -4.99
CA GLY A 49 13.42 19.78 -3.96
C GLY A 49 12.88 19.69 -2.54
N ILE A 50 12.26 18.55 -2.16
CA ILE A 50 11.84 18.32 -0.77
C ILE A 50 13.09 18.16 0.11
N ASP A 51 13.22 18.96 1.16
CA ASP A 51 14.32 18.85 2.13
C ASP A 51 14.46 17.40 2.65
N ASP A 52 15.71 16.91 2.74
CA ASP A 52 16.06 15.53 3.14
C ASP A 52 15.56 14.41 2.20
N VAL A 53 14.81 14.71 1.13
CA VAL A 53 14.15 13.72 0.26
C VAL A 53 14.55 13.85 -1.23
N GLY A 54 14.56 15.06 -1.76
CA GLY A 54 14.75 15.35 -3.18
C GLY A 54 13.45 15.38 -3.98
N ASP A 55 13.49 14.96 -5.22
CA ASP A 55 12.38 15.00 -6.17
C ASP A 55 11.53 13.73 -6.06
N MET A 56 10.22 13.86 -5.94
CA MET A 56 9.31 12.74 -5.70
C MET A 56 8.08 12.80 -6.60
N GLY A 57 7.70 11.66 -7.16
CA GLY A 57 6.45 11.53 -7.92
C GLY A 57 5.22 11.53 -7.02
N LEU A 58 4.13 12.09 -7.52
CA LEU A 58 2.87 12.22 -6.75
C LEU A 58 2.04 10.93 -6.70
N TRP A 59 2.26 10.00 -7.63
CA TRP A 59 1.39 8.85 -7.85
C TRP A 59 2.14 7.52 -7.72
N MET A 60 1.42 6.50 -7.27
CA MET A 60 1.86 5.12 -7.46
C MET A 60 1.77 4.77 -8.96
N ILE A 61 2.77 4.05 -9.48
CA ILE A 61 2.90 3.70 -10.90
C ILE A 61 2.67 2.19 -11.07
N THR A 62 1.87 1.80 -12.06
CA THR A 62 1.62 0.40 -12.40
C THR A 62 2.76 -0.20 -13.23
N LYS A 63 2.76 -1.53 -13.40
CA LYS A 63 3.70 -2.22 -14.30
C LYS A 63 3.63 -1.77 -15.77
N ASP A 64 2.50 -1.18 -16.15
CA ASP A 64 2.25 -0.63 -17.49
C ASP A 64 2.69 0.84 -17.60
N LEU A 65 3.46 1.34 -16.61
CA LEU A 65 4.00 2.70 -16.53
C LEU A 65 2.94 3.79 -16.59
N LYS A 66 1.78 3.51 -16.01
CA LYS A 66 0.67 4.45 -15.85
C LYS A 66 0.48 4.78 -14.38
N ASN A 67 -0.09 5.94 -14.11
CA ASN A 67 -0.55 6.26 -12.77
C ASN A 67 -1.64 5.27 -12.33
N ALA A 68 -1.51 4.74 -11.13
CA ALA A 68 -2.39 3.71 -10.60
C ALA A 68 -3.77 4.30 -10.27
N THR A 69 -4.81 3.54 -10.62
CA THR A 69 -6.20 3.97 -10.51
C THR A 69 -7.05 3.08 -9.61
N TRP A 70 -6.45 2.55 -8.55
CA TRP A 70 -7.05 1.54 -7.67
C TRP A 70 -7.73 0.45 -8.48
N LEU A 71 -6.94 -0.25 -9.31
CA LEU A 71 -7.43 -1.33 -10.18
C LEU A 71 -8.61 -0.95 -11.12
N GLY A 72 -8.83 0.35 -11.36
CA GLY A 72 -9.92 0.87 -12.18
C GLY A 72 -11.20 1.20 -11.41
N GLU A 73 -11.18 1.07 -10.08
CA GLU A 73 -12.28 1.42 -9.18
C GLU A 73 -12.77 2.86 -9.43
N GLN A 74 -14.09 3.04 -9.44
CA GLN A 74 -14.73 4.34 -9.61
C GLN A 74 -15.23 4.85 -8.26
N TYR A 75 -14.74 6.01 -7.83
CA TYR A 75 -15.24 6.67 -6.62
C TYR A 75 -16.25 7.74 -6.98
N LYS A 76 -17.53 7.48 -6.67
CA LYS A 76 -18.66 8.37 -7.02
C LYS A 76 -18.71 8.68 -8.53
N GLY A 77 -18.44 7.67 -9.37
CA GLY A 77 -18.46 7.79 -10.84
C GLY A 77 -17.24 8.46 -11.47
N ARG A 78 -16.15 8.63 -10.71
CA ARG A 78 -14.90 9.25 -11.16
C ARG A 78 -13.74 8.28 -11.00
N THR A 79 -12.74 8.39 -11.87
CA THR A 79 -11.50 7.61 -11.75
C THR A 79 -10.79 7.96 -10.45
N LEU A 80 -10.56 6.96 -9.61
CA LEU A 80 -9.82 7.12 -8.36
C LEU A 80 -8.32 7.06 -8.66
N ARG A 81 -7.55 8.09 -8.30
CA ARG A 81 -6.09 8.12 -8.43
C ARG A 81 -5.44 7.73 -7.10
N GLU A 82 -4.38 6.92 -7.12
CA GLU A 82 -3.66 6.48 -5.92
C GLU A 82 -2.44 7.38 -5.61
N PRO A 83 -2.53 8.29 -4.61
CA PRO A 83 -1.44 9.19 -4.26
C PRO A 83 -0.35 8.50 -3.43
N VAL A 84 0.89 8.96 -3.63
CA VAL A 84 1.95 8.82 -2.63
C VAL A 84 1.60 9.73 -1.46
N ASN A 85 1.43 9.14 -0.26
CA ASN A 85 0.94 9.81 0.92
C ASN A 85 1.76 9.52 2.20
N VAL A 86 2.89 8.82 2.06
CA VAL A 86 3.84 8.54 3.15
C VAL A 86 5.27 8.80 2.68
N ILE A 87 6.07 9.40 3.55
CA ILE A 87 7.53 9.51 3.40
C ILE A 87 8.17 8.94 4.67
N LEU A 88 9.09 7.99 4.51
CA LEU A 88 9.94 7.46 5.59
C LEU A 88 11.38 7.88 5.35
N ILE A 89 12.03 8.44 6.37
CA ILE A 89 13.45 8.81 6.32
C ILE A 89 14.20 8.06 7.41
N ASP A 90 15.11 7.18 7.02
CA ASP A 90 16.02 6.49 7.93
C ASP A 90 17.39 7.16 7.94
N LYS A 91 17.64 7.96 8.98
CA LYS A 91 18.88 8.72 9.14
C LYS A 91 20.05 7.86 9.64
N PHE A 92 19.76 6.68 10.17
CA PHE A 92 20.73 5.83 10.88
C PHE A 92 21.20 4.64 10.05
N ALA A 93 20.44 4.25 9.02
CA ALA A 93 20.92 3.27 8.07
C ALA A 93 22.14 3.78 7.28
N THR A 94 23.16 2.95 7.21
CA THR A 94 24.41 3.22 6.49
C THR A 94 24.40 2.61 5.09
N THR A 95 23.66 1.51 4.88
CA THR A 95 23.48 0.84 3.59
C THR A 95 21.99 0.75 3.20
N PRO A 96 21.65 0.61 1.90
CA PRO A 96 20.26 0.42 1.48
C PRO A 96 19.65 -0.88 2.02
N GLU A 97 20.46 -1.93 2.22
CA GLU A 97 20.01 -3.20 2.81
C GLU A 97 19.62 -2.98 4.28
N GLN A 98 20.42 -2.22 5.03
CA GLN A 98 20.12 -1.88 6.41
C GLN A 98 18.85 -1.02 6.51
N ALA A 99 18.68 -0.04 5.61
CA ALA A 99 17.47 0.79 5.56
C ALA A 99 16.23 -0.06 5.27
N THR A 100 16.34 -0.99 4.30
CA THR A 100 15.27 -1.92 3.94
C THR A 100 14.92 -2.84 5.12
N ALA A 101 15.92 -3.43 5.78
CA ALA A 101 15.71 -4.29 6.94
C ALA A 101 15.01 -3.56 8.08
N ARG A 102 15.41 -2.30 8.35
CA ARG A 102 14.80 -1.45 9.38
C ARG A 102 13.37 -1.04 9.03
N MET A 103 13.10 -0.72 7.76
CA MET A 103 11.76 -0.46 7.26
C MET A 103 10.87 -1.70 7.43
N LEU A 104 11.33 -2.88 7.01
CA LEU A 104 10.58 -4.14 7.12
C LEU A 104 10.31 -4.54 8.58
N ASP A 105 11.30 -4.43 9.46
CA ASP A 105 11.14 -4.64 10.90
C ASP A 105 10.12 -3.65 11.49
N GLY A 106 10.20 -2.37 11.10
CA GLY A 106 9.23 -1.34 11.46
C GLY A 106 7.80 -1.69 11.05
N MET A 107 7.59 -2.09 9.79
CA MET A 107 6.27 -2.51 9.31
C MET A 107 5.71 -3.67 10.12
N ASN A 108 6.52 -4.71 10.37
CA ASN A 108 6.10 -5.86 11.17
C ASN A 108 5.72 -5.47 12.61
N LYS A 109 6.56 -4.68 13.28
CA LYS A 109 6.30 -4.19 14.65
C LYS A 109 5.07 -3.28 14.74
N ALA A 110 4.80 -2.51 13.69
CA ALA A 110 3.60 -1.69 13.58
C ALA A 110 2.34 -2.50 13.21
N GLY A 111 2.45 -3.82 13.02
CA GLY A 111 1.33 -4.68 12.63
C GLY A 111 0.99 -4.65 11.15
N TYR A 112 1.80 -4.01 10.31
CA TYR A 112 1.66 -3.89 8.86
C TYR A 112 2.60 -4.86 8.12
N GLY A 113 2.78 -6.07 8.64
CA GLY A 113 3.61 -7.08 7.97
C GLY A 113 3.10 -7.43 6.56
N PRO A 114 3.94 -8.07 5.72
CA PRO A 114 3.51 -8.54 4.40
C PRO A 114 2.31 -9.49 4.50
N LYS A 115 1.27 -9.26 3.69
CA LYS A 115 0.08 -10.10 3.61
C LYS A 115 -0.36 -10.32 2.17
N GLY A 116 -0.69 -11.57 1.85
CA GLY A 116 -1.20 -11.98 0.54
C GLY A 116 -2.63 -11.50 0.27
N GLY A 117 -3.09 -11.66 -0.97
CA GLY A 117 -4.44 -11.29 -1.41
C GLY A 117 -4.54 -9.92 -2.10
N HIS A 118 -3.40 -9.26 -2.35
CA HIS A 118 -3.32 -7.93 -2.93
C HIS A 118 -2.75 -7.96 -4.36
N SER A 119 -2.90 -6.87 -5.10
CA SER A 119 -2.22 -6.68 -6.39
C SER A 119 -0.74 -6.32 -6.20
N THR A 120 0.10 -6.67 -7.18
CA THR A 120 1.55 -6.39 -7.17
C THR A 120 2.04 -5.85 -8.51
N GLY A 121 3.29 -5.40 -8.57
CA GLY A 121 3.93 -4.86 -9.76
C GLY A 121 3.95 -3.33 -9.80
N TYR A 122 3.77 -2.68 -8.65
CA TYR A 122 3.78 -1.22 -8.56
C TYR A 122 5.19 -0.67 -8.33
N SER A 123 5.37 0.60 -8.68
CA SER A 123 6.58 1.38 -8.45
C SER A 123 6.26 2.79 -7.98
N GLY A 124 7.25 3.45 -7.39
CA GLY A 124 7.20 4.87 -7.04
C GLY A 124 8.38 5.61 -7.66
N TYR A 125 8.18 6.87 -8.04
CA TYR A 125 9.22 7.71 -8.65
C TYR A 125 9.93 8.55 -7.59
N LEU A 126 11.24 8.43 -7.49
CA LEU A 126 12.07 9.17 -6.53
C LEU A 126 13.42 9.49 -7.17
N ASN A 127 13.86 10.74 -7.12
CA ASN A 127 15.16 11.22 -7.61
C ASN A 127 15.54 10.70 -9.02
N GLY A 128 14.62 10.80 -9.98
CA GLY A 128 14.90 10.49 -11.38
C GLY A 128 14.61 9.05 -11.81
N ARG A 129 14.17 8.16 -10.91
CA ARG A 129 14.00 6.73 -11.20
C ARG A 129 12.77 6.12 -10.53
N LEU A 130 12.22 5.08 -11.17
CA LEU A 130 11.23 4.18 -10.56
C LEU A 130 11.88 3.12 -9.65
N TYR A 131 11.32 2.98 -8.44
CA TYR A 131 11.67 1.97 -7.46
C TYR A 131 10.50 0.99 -7.30
N ALA A 132 10.80 -0.30 -7.43
CA ALA A 132 9.81 -1.36 -7.25
C ALA A 132 9.25 -1.38 -5.82
N GLN A 133 8.03 -1.89 -5.69
CA GLN A 133 7.35 -1.98 -4.40
C GLN A 133 8.07 -2.89 -3.40
N TYR A 134 7.88 -2.56 -2.12
CA TYR A 134 7.90 -3.47 -1.00
C TYR A 134 6.47 -3.61 -0.43
N PRO A 135 6.11 -4.79 0.10
CA PRO A 135 6.88 -6.04 0.04
C PRO A 135 7.01 -6.58 -1.39
N GLN A 136 8.00 -7.46 -1.59
CA GLN A 136 8.36 -8.00 -2.91
C GLN A 136 7.68 -9.35 -3.22
N GLY A 137 6.98 -9.96 -2.25
CA GLY A 137 6.30 -11.23 -2.49
C GLY A 137 5.13 -11.08 -3.46
N ASN A 138 4.84 -12.15 -4.19
CA ASN A 138 3.76 -12.15 -5.17
C ASN A 138 2.40 -12.06 -4.46
N GLY A 139 1.57 -11.14 -4.90
CA GLY A 139 0.26 -10.88 -4.30
C GLY A 139 0.31 -10.21 -2.93
N GLU A 140 1.45 -9.61 -2.53
CA GLU A 140 1.63 -9.01 -1.22
C GLU A 140 1.51 -7.47 -1.20
N ALA A 141 0.98 -6.98 -0.07
CA ALA A 141 1.10 -5.60 0.38
C ALA A 141 1.44 -5.58 1.88
N PHE A 142 1.93 -4.47 2.40
CA PHE A 142 1.95 -4.24 3.85
C PHE A 142 0.51 -4.01 4.29
N SER A 143 -0.02 -4.78 5.24
CA SER A 143 -1.41 -4.64 5.64
C SER A 143 -1.62 -4.96 7.12
N ASP A 144 -2.54 -4.25 7.76
CA ASP A 144 -2.90 -4.44 9.17
C ASP A 144 -4.03 -5.44 9.42
N GLY A 145 -4.57 -6.04 8.36
CA GLY A 145 -5.63 -7.03 8.40
C GLY A 145 -5.50 -8.04 7.28
N ASN A 146 -6.22 -9.15 7.37
CA ASN A 146 -6.26 -10.09 6.25
C ASN A 146 -7.17 -9.53 5.15
N TRP A 147 -6.96 -9.96 3.89
CA TRP A 147 -7.74 -9.43 2.76
C TRP A 147 -9.26 -9.67 2.93
N TRP A 148 -9.70 -10.78 3.54
CA TRP A 148 -11.12 -11.10 3.76
C TRP A 148 -11.85 -10.26 4.83
N GLN A 149 -11.28 -9.12 5.23
CA GLN A 149 -11.87 -8.14 6.15
C GLN A 149 -11.42 -6.73 5.75
N SER A 150 -12.12 -5.70 6.24
CA SER A 150 -11.64 -4.33 6.09
C SER A 150 -10.23 -4.21 6.68
N ASN A 151 -9.34 -3.58 5.93
CA ASN A 151 -7.94 -3.43 6.32
C ASN A 151 -7.35 -2.17 5.66
N ASN A 152 -6.29 -1.66 6.28
CA ASN A 152 -5.43 -0.68 5.68
C ASN A 152 -4.24 -1.41 5.07
N HIS A 153 -3.90 -1.07 3.85
CA HIS A 153 -2.73 -1.63 3.19
C HIS A 153 -1.98 -0.59 2.38
N GLY A 154 -0.72 -0.90 2.07
CA GLY A 154 0.11 -0.02 1.28
C GLY A 154 1.38 -0.66 0.76
N ARG A 155 2.09 0.14 -0.02
CA ARG A 155 3.34 -0.22 -0.68
C ARG A 155 4.35 0.87 -0.44
N MET A 156 5.61 0.47 -0.24
CA MET A 156 6.75 1.39 -0.12
C MET A 156 7.67 1.27 -1.31
N PHE A 157 8.35 2.35 -1.66
CA PHE A 157 9.24 2.46 -2.82
C PHE A 157 10.54 3.15 -2.38
N GLY A 158 11.68 2.59 -2.73
CA GLY A 158 13.01 3.01 -2.26
C GLY A 158 13.92 1.80 -2.03
N PRO A 159 14.92 1.88 -1.13
CA PRO A 159 15.44 3.08 -0.50
C PRO A 159 16.27 3.93 -1.48
N VAL A 160 16.28 5.24 -1.27
CA VAL A 160 17.15 6.18 -1.99
C VAL A 160 18.05 6.91 -1.01
N LYS A 161 19.35 6.95 -1.27
CA LYS A 161 20.29 7.74 -0.46
C LYS A 161 20.13 9.23 -0.79
N THR A 162 19.92 10.04 0.24
CA THR A 162 19.81 11.50 0.17
C THR A 162 20.71 12.13 1.24
N SER A 163 20.72 13.47 1.32
CA SER A 163 21.34 14.19 2.43
C SER A 163 20.72 13.86 3.79
N GLY A 164 19.44 13.45 3.80
CA GLY A 164 18.67 13.15 5.00
C GLY A 164 18.81 11.73 5.52
N GLY A 165 19.45 10.82 4.76
CA GLY A 165 19.50 9.39 5.08
C GLY A 165 19.05 8.52 3.91
N TYR A 166 18.46 7.37 4.20
CA TYR A 166 17.76 6.57 3.20
C TYR A 166 16.26 6.87 3.24
N VAL A 167 15.69 7.16 2.09
CA VAL A 167 14.30 7.57 1.96
C VAL A 167 13.47 6.50 1.26
N PHE A 168 12.29 6.26 1.79
CA PHE A 168 11.21 5.54 1.13
C PHE A 168 10.00 6.46 0.98
N ILE A 169 9.26 6.26 -0.09
CA ILE A 169 7.97 6.91 -0.32
C ILE A 169 6.91 5.82 -0.40
N GLY A 170 5.67 6.10 -0.04
CA GLY A 170 4.64 5.07 0.04
C GLY A 170 3.26 5.56 -0.29
N ALA A 171 2.44 4.63 -0.77
CA ALA A 171 1.01 4.81 -1.01
C ALA A 171 0.24 3.84 -0.11
N VAL A 172 -0.59 4.38 0.77
CA VAL A 172 -1.39 3.65 1.76
C VAL A 172 -2.87 4.00 1.57
N SER A 173 -3.73 2.99 1.56
CA SER A 173 -5.18 3.14 1.45
C SER A 173 -5.92 2.11 2.30
N GLY A 174 -7.16 2.41 2.65
CA GLY A 174 -8.09 1.52 3.31
C GLY A 174 -9.02 0.89 2.28
N GLU A 175 -9.28 -0.39 2.46
CA GLU A 175 -10.28 -1.15 1.71
C GLU A 175 -11.29 -1.78 2.66
N ASP A 176 -12.51 -1.97 2.18
CA ASP A 176 -13.48 -2.82 2.85
C ASP A 176 -13.51 -4.21 2.23
N PHE A 177 -14.18 -5.15 2.91
CA PHE A 177 -14.52 -6.43 2.33
C PHE A 177 -16.03 -6.51 2.08
N ARG A 178 -16.41 -6.78 0.83
CA ARG A 178 -17.79 -7.04 0.45
C ARG A 178 -17.92 -8.48 0.01
N LEU A 179 -18.85 -9.24 0.60
CA LEU A 179 -19.17 -10.61 0.18
C LEU A 179 -20.31 -10.66 -0.84
N LEU A 180 -21.33 -9.80 -0.68
CA LEU A 180 -22.54 -9.76 -1.51
C LEU A 180 -22.83 -8.33 -1.99
N PRO A 181 -23.43 -8.14 -3.18
CA PRO A 181 -23.82 -9.17 -4.16
C PRO A 181 -22.63 -9.75 -4.94
N ASN A 182 -21.52 -9.01 -5.02
CA ASN A 182 -20.28 -9.45 -5.67
C ASN A 182 -19.12 -9.35 -4.67
N PRO A 183 -18.38 -10.45 -4.44
CA PRO A 183 -17.15 -10.43 -3.67
C PRO A 183 -16.15 -9.40 -4.20
N GLY A 184 -15.51 -8.65 -3.31
CA GLY A 184 -14.43 -7.74 -3.69
C GLY A 184 -13.99 -6.80 -2.57
N HIS A 185 -13.00 -5.97 -2.90
CA HIS A 185 -12.39 -5.00 -1.99
C HIS A 185 -12.67 -3.58 -2.48
N PRO A 186 -13.82 -2.98 -2.15
CA PRO A 186 -14.07 -1.60 -2.53
C PRO A 186 -13.14 -0.66 -1.78
N PHE A 187 -12.74 0.41 -2.45
CA PHE A 187 -11.99 1.50 -1.82
C PHE A 187 -12.81 2.11 -0.68
N ASN A 188 -12.13 2.40 0.45
CA ASN A 188 -12.74 3.08 1.59
C ASN A 188 -12.15 4.50 1.77
N ASN A 189 -10.84 4.62 1.99
CA ASN A 189 -10.22 5.90 2.33
C ASN A 189 -8.70 5.93 2.05
N PHE A 190 -8.13 7.13 1.98
CA PHE A 190 -6.67 7.35 1.98
C PHE A 190 -6.21 7.98 3.29
N MET A 191 -6.92 8.97 3.83
CA MET A 191 -6.43 9.72 4.99
C MET A 191 -6.46 8.88 6.26
N VAL A 192 -7.56 8.16 6.51
CA VAL A 192 -7.69 7.34 7.73
C VAL A 192 -6.63 6.23 7.74
N ALA A 193 -6.39 5.60 6.59
CA ALA A 193 -5.34 4.60 6.42
C ALA A 193 -3.93 5.20 6.62
N ARG A 194 -3.63 6.37 6.04
CA ARG A 194 -2.36 7.09 6.25
C ARG A 194 -2.12 7.39 7.73
N GLU A 195 -3.12 7.92 8.42
CA GLU A 195 -2.98 8.27 9.85
C GLU A 195 -2.80 7.03 10.72
N ASN A 196 -3.61 5.99 10.49
CA ASN A 196 -3.45 4.73 11.21
C ASN A 196 -2.05 4.14 11.03
N PHE A 197 -1.56 4.11 9.79
CA PHE A 197 -0.22 3.65 9.45
C PHE A 197 0.86 4.45 10.17
N ALA A 198 0.79 5.78 10.09
CA ALA A 198 1.78 6.66 10.71
C ALA A 198 1.75 6.59 12.25
N ASP A 199 0.58 6.46 12.84
CA ASP A 199 0.40 6.33 14.29
C ASP A 199 0.95 5.00 14.80
N LYS A 200 0.68 3.88 14.11
CA LYS A 200 1.23 2.58 14.48
C LYS A 200 2.75 2.52 14.34
N LEU A 201 3.33 3.10 13.29
CA LEU A 201 4.79 3.22 13.17
C LEU A 201 5.36 4.08 14.31
N THR A 202 4.75 5.23 14.60
CA THR A 202 5.19 6.16 15.66
C THR A 202 5.15 5.50 17.03
N ALA A 203 4.10 4.73 17.33
CA ALA A 203 3.94 4.07 18.62
C ALA A 203 4.92 2.91 18.81
N ASN A 204 5.15 2.11 17.76
CA ASN A 204 5.77 0.78 17.92
C ASN A 204 7.19 0.66 17.36
N THR A 205 7.74 1.71 16.75
CA THR A 205 9.01 1.61 16.01
C THR A 205 9.91 2.84 16.20
N VAL A 206 11.09 2.82 15.58
CA VAL A 206 12.00 3.97 15.51
C VAL A 206 11.47 5.11 14.64
N PHE A 207 10.56 4.85 13.70
CA PHE A 207 10.02 5.86 12.80
C PHE A 207 8.96 6.70 13.50
N LYS A 208 9.22 7.99 13.71
CA LYS A 208 8.30 8.91 14.40
C LYS A 208 7.75 9.96 13.44
N LYS A 209 6.43 10.20 13.51
CA LYS A 209 5.76 11.30 12.80
C LYS A 209 6.48 12.63 13.12
N LYS A 210 6.96 13.30 12.07
CA LYS A 210 7.60 14.62 12.13
C LYS A 210 6.61 15.73 11.74
N GLY A 211 5.68 15.43 10.84
CA GLY A 211 4.70 16.38 10.33
C GLY A 211 4.18 15.94 8.96
N TYR A 212 3.73 16.91 8.18
CA TYR A 212 3.19 16.70 6.83
C TYR A 212 3.89 17.62 5.84
N ILE A 213 3.93 17.18 4.59
CA ILE A 213 4.27 18.02 3.44
C ILE A 213 3.06 18.09 2.51
N ASP A 214 2.68 19.30 2.13
CA ASP A 214 1.64 19.52 1.12
C ASP A 214 2.25 19.34 -0.27
N LEU A 215 1.99 18.17 -0.86
CA LEU A 215 2.47 17.80 -2.19
C LEU A 215 1.56 18.34 -3.31
N LYS A 216 0.46 19.02 -2.96
CA LYS A 216 -0.62 19.37 -3.89
C LYS A 216 -1.21 18.16 -4.63
N ALA A 217 -1.06 16.96 -4.06
CA ALA A 217 -1.52 15.70 -4.64
C ALA A 217 -3.02 15.44 -4.36
N LYS A 218 -3.85 16.47 -4.54
CA LYS A 218 -5.31 16.38 -4.40
C LYS A 218 -5.96 16.61 -5.76
N ILE A 219 -6.75 15.64 -6.21
CA ILE A 219 -7.54 15.77 -7.42
C ILE A 219 -9.02 15.83 -7.03
N ASP A 220 -9.71 16.84 -7.51
CA ASP A 220 -11.15 16.98 -7.39
C ASP A 220 -11.72 17.60 -8.67
N THR A 221 -11.85 16.78 -9.71
CA THR A 221 -12.39 17.19 -11.00
C THR A 221 -13.70 16.44 -11.29
N ALA A 222 -14.31 16.75 -12.44
CA ALA A 222 -15.50 16.05 -12.90
C ALA A 222 -15.24 14.57 -13.26
N THR A 223 -14.01 14.21 -13.63
CA THR A 223 -13.68 12.88 -14.15
C THR A 223 -12.70 12.09 -13.27
N GLU A 224 -11.95 12.76 -12.41
CA GLU A 224 -10.93 12.15 -11.56
C GLU A 224 -11.00 12.68 -10.13
N THR A 225 -10.58 11.85 -9.18
CA THR A 225 -10.54 12.21 -7.77
C THR A 225 -9.48 11.43 -7.01
N THR A 226 -8.96 12.03 -5.93
CA THR A 226 -8.21 11.34 -4.88
C THR A 226 -9.08 11.07 -3.64
N ALA A 227 -10.41 11.01 -3.82
CA ALA A 227 -11.39 10.79 -2.77
C ALA A 227 -11.19 11.71 -1.55
N ASP A 228 -10.91 11.15 -0.37
CA ASP A 228 -10.70 11.87 0.88
C ASP A 228 -9.28 12.42 1.05
N HIS A 229 -8.32 12.09 0.17
CA HIS A 229 -6.94 12.58 0.28
C HIS A 229 -6.87 14.12 0.32
N ASP A 230 -6.10 14.65 1.26
CA ASP A 230 -5.93 16.09 1.50
C ASP A 230 -4.84 16.75 0.63
N GLY A 231 -4.08 15.95 -0.12
CA GLY A 231 -2.95 16.41 -0.93
C GLY A 231 -1.59 16.32 -0.23
N CYS A 232 -1.56 15.87 1.03
CA CYS A 232 -0.37 15.82 1.85
C CYS A 232 0.20 14.40 1.97
N ALA A 233 1.52 14.30 2.11
CA ALA A 233 2.17 13.12 2.65
C ALA A 233 2.58 13.33 4.11
N VAL A 234 2.41 12.29 4.93
CA VAL A 234 2.96 12.26 6.29
C VAL A 234 4.44 11.94 6.23
N ILE A 235 5.26 12.67 6.97
CA ILE A 235 6.70 12.42 7.09
C ILE A 235 6.95 11.72 8.42
N LEU A 236 7.57 10.53 8.35
CA LEU A 236 8.14 9.86 9.52
C LEU A 236 9.65 9.77 9.38
N VAL A 237 10.33 10.04 10.49
CA VAL A 237 11.80 10.04 10.55
C VAL A 237 12.24 9.06 11.63
N ALA A 238 13.18 8.18 11.30
CA ALA A 238 13.80 7.30 12.29
C ALA A 238 14.46 8.16 13.39
N ARG A 239 14.26 7.76 14.65
CA ARG A 239 14.91 8.29 15.84
C ARG A 239 15.53 7.13 16.62
N GLU A 240 16.64 7.37 17.30
CA GLU A 240 17.21 6.41 18.27
C GLU A 240 16.29 6.23 19.48
#